data_AF-A0A6L4Y5T0-F1
#
_entry.id   AF-A0A6L4Y5T0-F1
#
_cell.length_a   1.000
_cell.length_b   1.000
_cell.length_c   1.000
_cell.angle_alpha   90.00
_cell.angle_beta   90.00
_cell.angle_gamma   90.00
#
_symmetry.space_group_name_H-M   'P 1'
#
loop_
_entity.id
_entity.type
_entity.pdbx_description
1 polymer ?
#
loop_
_entity_poly.entity_id
_entity_poly.type
_entity_poly.pdbx_seq_one_letter_code
_entity_poly.pdbx_strand_id
1 'polypeptide(L)' 'MVSSPVAVRTRGGGILTVHFKHTRDRFEEVFLEGDARVIYEGRLWEDAIITD' A
#
# COMPACT_ATOMS: atom_id res chain seq x y z
N MET A 1 -21.89 1.10 5.09
CA MET A 1 -20.52 0.62 5.38
C MET A 1 -19.94 0.11 4.07
N VAL A 2 -18.66 0.33 3.81
CA VAL A 2 -18.01 -0.08 2.55
C VAL A 2 -17.57 -1.55 2.67
N SER A 3 -17.77 -2.35 1.63
CA SER A 3 -17.38 -3.77 1.57
C SER A 3 -16.05 -3.97 0.84
N SER A 4 -15.32 -5.03 1.20
CA SER A 4 -14.13 -5.47 0.48
C SER A 4 -14.50 -6.24 -0.80
N PRO A 5 -13.74 -6.08 -1.91
CA PRO A 5 -12.69 -5.08 -2.08
C PRO A 5 -13.27 -3.69 -2.35
N VAL A 6 -12.53 -2.64 -1.97
CA VAL A 6 -12.90 -1.25 -2.25
C VAL A 6 -11.83 -0.54 -3.07
N ALA A 7 -12.26 0.19 -4.10
CA ALA A 7 -11.42 1.13 -4.82
C ALA A 7 -11.33 2.47 -4.06
N VAL A 8 -10.10 2.91 -3.79
CA VAL A 8 -9.81 4.23 -3.19
C VAL A 8 -8.98 5.08 -4.13
N ARG A 9 -9.30 6.37 -4.19
CA ARG A 9 -8.47 7.34 -4.93
C ARG A 9 -7.39 7.88 -4.01
N THR A 10 -6.14 7.61 -4.34
CA THR A 10 -4.98 8.09 -3.57
C THR A 10 -4.71 9.56 -3.86
N ARG A 11 -3.98 10.23 -2.95
CA ARG A 11 -3.51 11.61 -3.17
C ARG A 11 -2.55 11.72 -4.37
N GLY A 12 -1.83 10.65 -4.69
CA GLY A 12 -0.99 10.54 -5.89
C GLY A 12 -1.79 10.38 -7.19
N GLY A 13 -3.13 10.34 -7.12
CA GLY A 13 -4.02 10.27 -8.29
C GLY A 13 -4.34 8.86 -8.76
N GLY A 14 -3.53 7.86 -8.37
CA GLY A 14 -3.78 6.45 -8.68
C GLY A 14 -4.96 5.86 -7.91
N ILE A 15 -5.56 4.81 -8.47
CA ILE A 15 -6.53 3.97 -7.79
C ILE A 15 -5.79 2.83 -7.10
N LEU A 16 -6.15 2.58 -5.86
CA LEU A 16 -5.72 1.41 -5.10
C LEU A 16 -6.95 0.55 -4.77
N THR A 17 -6.87 -0.74 -5.04
CA THR A 17 -7.87 -1.73 -4.63
C THR A 17 -7.44 -2.28 -3.27
N VAL A 18 -8.27 -2.05 -2.25
CA VAL A 18 -8.02 -2.50 -0.88
C VAL A 18 -8.87 -3.74 -0.61
N HIS A 19 -8.19 -4.85 -0.31
CA HIS A 19 -8.80 -6.08 0.18
C HIS A 19 -8.65 -6.16 1.69
N PHE A 20 -9.70 -6.58 2.40
CA PHE A 20 -9.65 -6.77 3.85
C PHE A 20 -10.71 -7.76 4.32
N LYS A 21 -10.48 -8.37 5.48
CA LYS A 21 -11.54 -9.00 6.28
C LYS A 21 -11.96 -8.04 7.40
N HIS A 22 -13.25 -7.77 7.49
CA HIS A 22 -13.80 -6.94 8.57
C HIS A 22 -14.49 -7.84 9.59
N THR A 23 -13.98 -7.83 10.81
CA THR A 23 -14.67 -8.39 11.98
C THR A 23 -15.30 -7.24 12.78
N ARG A 24 -15.96 -7.51 13.91
CA ARG A 24 -16.79 -6.52 14.63
C ARG A 24 -16.15 -5.13 14.78
N ASP A 25 -14.89 -5.10 15.15
CA ASP A 25 -14.18 -3.91 15.63
C ASP A 25 -12.77 -3.78 15.04
N ARG A 26 -12.41 -4.65 14.09
CA ARG A 26 -11.07 -4.65 13.49
C ARG A 26 -11.06 -5.11 12.04
N PHE A 27 -10.12 -4.55 11.30
CA PHE A 27 -9.72 -4.99 9.97
C PHE A 27 -8.52 -5.93 10.09
N GLU A 28 -8.58 -7.04 9.38
CA GLU A 28 -7.55 -8.08 9.33
C GLU A 28 -7.22 -8.42 7.89
N GLU A 29 -6.06 -9.03 7.67
CA GLU A 29 -5.63 -9.53 6.36
C GLU A 29 -5.79 -8.46 5.27
N VAL A 30 -5.21 -7.27 5.53
CA VAL A 30 -5.33 -6.11 4.63
C VAL A 30 -4.28 -6.20 3.54
N PHE A 31 -4.73 -6.23 2.28
CA PHE A 31 -3.86 -6.21 1.11
C PHE A 31 -4.17 -5.01 0.23
N LEU A 32 -3.11 -4.35 -0.22
CA LEU A 32 -3.18 -3.18 -1.09
C LEU A 32 -2.73 -3.60 -2.49
N GLU A 33 -3.64 -3.57 -3.44
CA GLU A 33 -3.39 -3.90 -4.83
C GLU A 33 -3.44 -2.61 -5.66
N GLY A 34 -2.44 -2.39 -6.50
CA GLY A 34 -2.40 -1.25 -7.41
C GLY A 34 -1.14 -1.25 -8.26
N ASP A 35 -1.05 -0.27 -9.15
CA ASP A 35 0.09 -0.12 -10.05
C ASP A 35 1.37 0.18 -9.25
N ALA A 36 2.40 -0.64 -9.45
CA ALA A 36 3.77 -0.35 -9.06
C ALA A 36 4.58 0.00 -10.30
N ARG A 37 5.33 1.10 -10.26
CA ARG A 37 6.17 1.56 -11.37
C ARG A 37 7.54 1.94 -10.84
N VAL A 38 8.60 1.41 -11.44
CA VAL A 38 9.96 1.88 -11.20
C VAL A 38 10.13 3.18 -11.96
N ILE A 39 10.31 4.28 -11.24
CA ILE A 39 10.50 5.61 -11.83
C ILE A 39 11.95 6.08 -11.81
N TYR A 40 12.80 5.42 -11.03
CA TYR A 40 14.22 5.73 -10.89
C TYR A 40 14.97 4.53 -10.30
N GLU A 41 16.25 4.43 -10.65
CA GLU A 41 17.20 3.46 -10.08
C GLU A 41 18.44 4.23 -9.56
N GLY A 42 18.95 3.85 -8.40
CA GLY A 42 20.08 4.50 -7.78
C GLY A 42 20.83 3.61 -6.79
N ARG A 43 22.01 4.08 -6.37
CA ARG A 43 22.87 3.40 -5.40
C ARG A 43 22.82 4.13 -4.05
N LEU A 44 22.52 3.39 -2.99
CA LEU A 44 22.63 3.89 -1.62
C LEU A 44 24.10 3.77 -1.14
N TRP A 45 24.57 4.77 -0.39
CA TRP A 45 25.90 4.79 0.20
C TRP A 45 25.88 4.08 1.55
N GLU A 46 27.03 3.57 2.02
CA GLU A 46 27.11 2.79 3.26
C GLU A 46 26.57 3.57 4.47
N ASP A 47 26.92 4.84 4.60
CA ASP A 47 26.47 5.72 5.69
C ASP A 47 24.95 6.03 5.69
N ALA A 48 24.26 5.74 4.60
CA ALA A 48 22.81 5.94 4.46
C ALA A 48 21.99 4.67 4.74
N ILE A 49 22.65 3.54 5.00
CA ILE A 49 21.99 2.30 5.44
C ILE A 49 21.70 2.43 6.94
N ILE A 50 20.43 2.38 7.32
CA ILE A 50 20.05 2.20 8.73
C ILE A 50 20.21 0.71 9.06
N THR A 51 21.06 0.39 10.02
CA THR A 51 21.21 -0.96 10.60
C THR A 51 20.48 -1.06 11.94
N ASP A 52 19.90 -2.24 12.24
CA ASP A 52 19.26 -2.60 13.52
C ASP A 52 20.23 -2.64 14.72
#